data_AF-A0A3D4ZRV9-F1
#
_entry.id   AF-A0A3D4ZRV9-F1
#
_cell.length_a   1.000
_cell.length_b   1.000
_cell.length_c   1.000
_cell.angle_alpha   90.00
_cell.angle_beta   90.00
_cell.angle_gamma   90.00
#
_symmetry.space_group_name_H-M   'P 1'
#
loop_
_entity.id
_entity.type
_entity.pdbx_description
1 polymer ?
#
loop_
_entity_poly.entity_id
_entity_poly.type
_entity_poly.pdbx_seq_one_letter_code
_entity_poly.pdbx_strand_id
1 'polypeptide(L)'
;MNRGTHFGSARSLKCLAKCRSLPDNSELKWVWQLPGGQTKESTRAVKGTGWAWHGLNAEPAMSPGTYRVTVTALGQPVTTITITVR
;
A
#
# COMPACT_ATOMS: atom_id res chain seq x y z
N MET A 1 16.54 8.90 -5.32
CA MET A 1 15.51 8.90 -4.24
C MET A 1 14.15 8.91 -4.92
N ASN A 2 13.31 7.91 -4.67
CA ASN A 2 11.98 7.87 -5.29
C ASN A 2 11.04 8.79 -4.51
N ARG A 3 10.40 9.75 -5.21
CA ARG A 3 9.38 10.60 -4.59
C ARG A 3 8.21 9.73 -4.12
N GLY A 4 7.66 10.02 -2.94
CA GLY A 4 6.56 9.25 -2.37
C GLY A 4 6.96 7.97 -1.63
N THR A 5 8.25 7.72 -1.40
CA THR A 5 8.73 6.58 -0.58
C THR A 5 9.55 6.98 0.64
N HIS A 6 9.68 8.28 0.92
CA HIS A 6 10.36 8.79 2.11
C HIS A 6 9.51 9.89 2.73
N PHE A 7 9.26 9.79 4.04
CA PHE A 7 8.43 10.72 4.77
C PHE A 7 9.05 11.04 6.13
N GLY A 8 8.90 12.28 6.60
CA GLY A 8 9.22 12.68 7.97
C GLY A 8 7.94 12.93 8.75
N SER A 9 7.83 12.38 9.96
CA SER A 9 6.68 12.62 10.87
C SER A 9 5.28 12.41 10.23
N ALA A 10 5.16 11.48 9.28
CA ALA A 10 3.89 11.23 8.60
C ALA A 10 2.85 10.66 9.56
N ARG A 11 1.59 11.11 9.47
CA ARG A 11 0.45 10.51 10.19
C ARG A 11 -0.26 9.40 9.42
N SER A 12 0.02 9.32 8.12
CA SER A 12 -0.56 8.28 7.26
C SER A 12 0.39 7.93 6.12
N LEU A 13 0.33 6.68 5.67
CA LEU A 13 0.98 6.20 4.45
C LEU A 13 -0.11 5.65 3.55
N LYS A 14 -0.25 6.17 2.33
CA LYS A 14 -1.22 5.69 1.33
C LYS A 14 -0.50 5.08 0.14
N CYS A 15 -0.97 3.93 -0.33
CA CYS A 15 -0.53 3.29 -1.55
C CYS A 15 -1.68 3.35 -2.56
N LEU A 16 -1.51 4.16 -3.59
CA LEU A 16 -2.46 4.34 -4.68
C LEU A 16 -2.05 3.43 -5.86
N ALA A 17 -2.99 2.64 -6.35
CA ALA A 17 -2.81 1.75 -7.49
C ALA A 17 -3.69 2.22 -8.66
N LYS A 18 -3.08 2.29 -9.85
CA LYS A 18 -3.80 2.52 -11.11
C LYS A 18 -4.18 1.18 -11.72
N CYS A 19 -5.47 0.96 -11.92
CA CYS A 19 -6.01 -0.23 -12.57
C CYS A 19 -6.27 0.07 -14.04
N ARG A 20 -6.01 -0.90 -14.92
CA ARG A 20 -6.34 -0.81 -16.34
C ARG A 20 -6.98 -2.11 -16.80
N SER A 21 -8.16 -2.00 -17.40
CA SER A 21 -8.88 -3.12 -18.02
C SER A 21 -8.99 -4.37 -17.14
N LEU A 22 -9.23 -4.21 -15.84
CA LEU A 22 -9.42 -5.34 -14.94
C LEU A 22 -10.77 -6.02 -15.22
N PRO A 23 -10.85 -7.37 -15.23
CA PRO A 23 -12.11 -8.09 -15.30
C PRO A 23 -13.09 -7.67 -14.19
N ASP A 24 -14.37 -7.94 -14.40
CA ASP A 24 -15.35 -7.83 -13.32
C ASP A 24 -14.99 -8.77 -12.16
N ASN A 25 -15.33 -8.37 -10.93
CA ASN A 25 -15.01 -9.07 -9.69
C ASN A 25 -13.50 -9.27 -9.44
N SER A 26 -12.65 -8.42 -10.04
CA SER A 26 -11.23 -8.41 -9.69
C SER A 26 -11.02 -7.91 -8.27
N GLU A 27 -9.95 -8.36 -7.64
CA GLU A 27 -9.55 -7.90 -6.31
C GLU A 27 -8.13 -7.34 -6.33
N LEU A 28 -7.96 -6.25 -5.58
CA LEU A 28 -6.65 -5.78 -5.15
C LEU A 28 -6.47 -6.04 -3.66
N LYS A 29 -5.30 -6.56 -3.29
CA LYS A 29 -4.89 -6.76 -1.90
C LYS A 29 -3.63 -5.96 -1.62
N TRP A 30 -3.62 -5.17 -0.55
CA TRP A 30 -2.44 -4.49 -0.03
C TRP A 30 -2.00 -5.19 1.25
N VAL A 31 -0.76 -5.66 1.28
CA VAL A 31 -0.13 -6.23 2.47
C VAL A 31 0.96 -5.27 2.92
N TRP A 32 0.74 -4.62 4.05
CA TRP A 32 1.69 -3.73 4.68
C TRP A 32 2.50 -4.47 5.72
N GLN A 33 3.82 -4.52 5.57
CA GLN A 33 4.75 -4.92 6.61
C GLN A 33 5.27 -3.68 7.34
N LEU A 34 5.10 -3.66 8.66
CA LEU A 34 5.51 -2.56 9.54
C LEU A 34 6.96 -2.79 10.02
N PRO A 35 7.66 -1.74 10.52
CA PRO A 35 9.04 -1.85 11.02
C PRO A 35 9.23 -2.92 12.11
N GLY A 36 8.20 -3.15 12.94
CA GLY A 36 8.22 -4.19 13.98
C GLY A 36 7.90 -5.61 13.49
N GLY A 37 7.83 -5.83 12.17
CA GLY A 37 7.55 -7.15 11.57
C GLY A 37 6.08 -7.52 11.47
N GLN A 38 5.17 -6.81 12.16
CA GLN A 38 3.73 -7.02 12.02
C GLN A 38 3.26 -6.73 10.58
N THR A 39 2.26 -7.50 10.12
CA THR A 39 1.56 -7.24 8.86
C THR A 39 0.15 -6.70 9.08
N LYS A 40 -0.31 -5.86 8.15
CA LYS A 40 -1.69 -5.38 8.03
C LYS A 40 -2.17 -5.54 6.59
N GLU A 41 -3.31 -6.17 6.41
CA GLU A 41 -3.86 -6.49 5.10
C GLU A 41 -5.15 -5.73 4.82
N SER A 42 -5.40 -5.44 3.55
CA SER A 42 -6.69 -4.94 3.07
C SER A 42 -6.95 -5.44 1.67
N THR A 43 -8.18 -5.87 1.42
CA THR A 43 -8.65 -6.28 0.10
C THR A 43 -9.75 -5.34 -0.36
N ARG A 44 -9.81 -5.07 -1.66
CA ARG A 44 -10.85 -4.25 -2.29
C ARG A 44 -11.24 -4.83 -3.64
N ALA A 45 -12.53 -5.02 -3.85
CA ALA A 45 -13.07 -5.32 -5.16
C ALA A 45 -12.92 -4.12 -6.11
N VAL A 46 -12.46 -4.37 -7.33
CA VAL A 46 -12.23 -3.39 -8.39
C VAL A 46 -12.67 -3.97 -9.74
N LYS A 47 -12.90 -3.09 -10.72
CA LYS A 47 -13.18 -3.49 -12.10
C LYS A 47 -12.78 -2.40 -13.08
N GLY A 48 -12.54 -2.79 -14.33
CA GLY A 48 -12.25 -1.87 -15.43
C GLY A 48 -10.98 -1.04 -15.22
N THR A 49 -11.05 0.21 -15.65
CA THR A 49 -9.95 1.17 -15.54
C THR A 49 -10.28 2.21 -14.47
N GLY A 50 -9.34 2.51 -13.59
CA GLY A 50 -9.58 3.44 -12.50
C GLY A 50 -8.45 3.49 -11.49
N TRP A 51 -8.77 3.99 -10.30
CA TRP A 51 -7.84 4.11 -9.19
C TRP A 51 -8.41 3.44 -7.94
N ALA A 52 -7.55 2.78 -7.19
CA ALA A 52 -7.87 2.22 -5.88
C ALA A 52 -6.71 2.46 -4.93
N TRP A 53 -6.99 2.57 -3.65
CA TRP A 53 -5.95 2.80 -2.64
C TRP A 53 -6.29 2.11 -1.34
N HIS A 54 -5.24 1.83 -0.57
CA HIS A 54 -5.31 1.51 0.84
C HIS A 54 -4.14 2.20 1.57
N GLY A 55 -4.23 2.31 2.89
CA GLY A 55 -3.12 2.87 3.65
C GLY A 55 -3.22 2.67 5.14
N LEU A 56 -2.14 3.05 5.81
CA LEU A 56 -2.02 3.04 7.26
C LEU A 56 -2.27 4.44 7.79
N ASN A 57 -2.82 4.51 9.00
CA ASN A 57 -2.92 5.73 9.80
C ASN A 57 -2.29 5.46 11.17
N ALA A 58 -1.75 6.49 11.79
CA ALA A 58 -1.26 6.46 13.15
C ALA A 58 -1.48 7.81 13.83
N GLU A 59 -1.70 7.76 15.14
CA GLU A 59 -1.82 8.93 16.02
C GLU A 59 -0.80 8.75 17.16
N PRO A 60 0.10 9.72 17.42
CA PRO A 60 0.23 11.01 16.76
C PRO A 60 0.99 10.98 15.42
N ALA A 61 1.78 9.93 15.16
CA ALA A 61 2.56 9.76 13.94
C ALA A 61 2.91 8.28 13.69
N MET A 62 3.28 7.96 12.46
CA MET A 62 3.83 6.66 12.08
C MET A 62 5.18 6.44 12.79
N SER A 63 5.42 5.23 13.29
CA SER A 63 6.71 4.88 13.90
C SER A 63 7.85 5.01 12.87
N PRO A 64 9.01 5.56 13.24
CA PRO A 64 10.17 5.58 12.37
C PRO A 64 10.60 4.16 11.95
N GLY A 65 11.10 4.03 10.72
CA GLY A 65 11.62 2.77 10.20
C GLY A 65 11.18 2.45 8.77
N THR A 66 11.44 1.21 8.38
CA THR A 66 11.15 0.71 7.04
C THR A 66 9.81 -0.01 7.01
N TYR A 67 8.90 0.49 6.18
CA TYR A 67 7.65 -0.16 5.81
C TYR A 67 7.80 -0.80 4.43
N ARG A 68 7.06 -1.87 4.18
CA ARG A 68 6.90 -2.42 2.83
C ARG A 68 5.42 -2.59 2.54
N VAL A 69 5.00 -2.26 1.33
CA VAL A 69 3.65 -2.57 0.85
C VAL A 69 3.75 -3.42 -0.40
N THR A 70 3.20 -4.62 -0.33
CA THR A 70 3.01 -5.49 -1.49
C THR A 70 1.58 -5.30 -1.98
N VAL A 71 1.41 -5.01 -3.26
CA VAL A 71 0.11 -4.96 -3.92
C VAL A 71 -0.03 -6.22 -4.77
N THR A 72 -1.13 -6.92 -4.57
CA THR A 72 -1.51 -8.13 -5.30
C THR A 72 -2.77 -7.81 -6.11
N ALA A 73 -2.80 -8.25 -7.36
CA ALA A 73 -3.97 -8.20 -8.23
C ALA A 73 -4.26 -9.60 -8.75
N LEU A 74 -5.54 -10.02 -8.75
CA LEU A 74 -5.93 -11.35 -9.25
C LEU A 74 -5.14 -12.50 -8.60
N GLY A 75 -4.86 -12.39 -7.30
CA GLY A 75 -4.09 -13.37 -6.53
C GLY A 75 -2.57 -13.35 -6.76
N GLN A 76 -2.05 -12.49 -7.66
CA GLN A 76 -0.61 -12.41 -7.97
C GLN A 76 0.01 -11.09 -7.48
N PRO A 77 1.18 -11.12 -6.81
CA PRO A 77 1.91 -9.90 -6.47
C PRO A 77 2.28 -9.13 -7.75
N VAL A 78 1.87 -7.88 -7.86
CA VAL A 78 2.17 -7.02 -9.02
C VAL A 78 3.28 -6.02 -8.72
N THR A 79 3.42 -5.59 -7.46
CA THR A 79 4.52 -4.69 -7.06
C THR A 79 4.75 -4.75 -5.56
N THR A 80 5.97 -4.42 -5.16
CA THR A 80 6.35 -4.19 -3.76
C THR A 80 7.10 -2.88 -3.66
N ILE A 81 6.66 -2.02 -2.75
CA ILE A 81 7.24 -0.70 -2.53
C ILE A 81 7.80 -0.65 -1.12
N THR A 82 9.07 -0.30 -1.01
CA THR A 82 9.73 -0.01 0.27
C THR A 82 9.58 1.48 0.58
N ILE A 83 9.12 1.80 1.79
CA ILE A 83 8.89 3.16 2.27
C ILE A 83 9.70 3.37 3.54
N THR A 84 10.37 4.51 3.67
CA THR A 84 11.11 4.89 4.88
C THR A 84 10.41 6.06 5.58
N VAL A 85 10.10 5.88 6.86
CA VAL A 85 9.67 6.95 7.76
C VAL A 85 10.86 7.32 8.64
N ARG A 86 11.19 8.62 8.70
CA ARG A 86 12.25 9.18 9.53
C ARG A 86 11.67 10.08 10.62
#